data_AF-A0A1B9DEJ3-F1
#
_entry.id   AF-A0A1B9DEJ3-F1
#
_cell.length_a   1.000
_cell.length_b   1.000
_cell.length_c   1.000
_cell.angle_alpha   90.00
_cell.angle_beta   90.00
_cell.angle_gamma   90.00
#
_symmetry.space_group_name_H-M   'P 1'
#
loop_
_entity.id
_entity.type
_entity.pdbx_description
1 polymer ?
#
loop_
_entity_poly.entity_id
_entity_poly.type
_entity_poly.pdbx_seq_one_letter_code
_entity_poly.pdbx_strand_id
1 'polypeptide(L)'
;MPRTHPTLAEIARRQQEIRAWEALNVGGYRFAKPGAIIGSLVCGALVVLVVTPIPPNWPWDIPTMILAVFTAVATVTCCLLWFDNPHPPARPEPLAIVPFSRAENLRLMADQATEPYRAVCACPGCGDNSAHLIRGATRDEPGWAMVIRRCAVCEREWAQA
;
A
#
# COMPACT_ATOMS: atom_id res chain seq x y z
N MET A 1 -12.28 12.88 -20.71
CA MET A 1 -11.92 13.97 -19.77
C MET A 1 -10.78 13.48 -18.91
N PRO A 2 -9.75 14.29 -18.64
CA PRO A 2 -8.70 13.88 -17.71
C PRO A 2 -9.37 13.66 -16.34
N ARG A 3 -9.23 12.48 -15.75
CA ARG A 3 -9.69 12.23 -14.38
C ARG A 3 -8.74 12.96 -13.44
N THR A 4 -9.15 14.14 -12.99
CA THR A 4 -8.38 14.95 -12.03
C THR A 4 -8.43 14.36 -10.62
N HIS A 5 -9.41 13.50 -10.34
CA HIS A 5 -9.58 12.85 -9.04
C HIS A 5 -9.11 11.38 -9.11
N PRO A 6 -8.09 11.00 -8.30
CA PRO A 6 -7.66 9.62 -8.23
C PRO A 6 -8.76 8.76 -7.59
N THR A 7 -8.95 7.56 -8.12
CA THR A 7 -9.86 6.57 -7.56
C THR A 7 -9.28 5.97 -6.28
N LEU A 8 -10.14 5.39 -5.42
CA LEU A 8 -9.68 4.69 -4.21
C LEU A 8 -8.71 3.54 -4.55
N ALA A 9 -8.91 2.86 -5.68
CA ALA A 9 -8.01 1.82 -6.15
C ALA A 9 -6.62 2.37 -6.53
N GLU A 10 -6.55 3.52 -7.20
CA GLU A 10 -5.29 4.17 -7.54
C GLU A 10 -4.54 4.67 -6.30
N ILE A 11 -5.25 5.23 -5.32
CA ILE A 11 -4.68 5.65 -4.04
C ILE A 11 -4.10 4.43 -3.30
N ALA A 12 -4.87 3.33 -3.20
CA ALA A 12 -4.42 2.10 -2.55
C ALA A 12 -3.18 1.51 -3.25
N ARG A 13 -3.17 1.49 -4.58
CA ARG A 13 -2.00 1.07 -5.37
C ARG A 13 -0.79 1.96 -5.08
N ARG A 14 -0.97 3.29 -5.06
CA ARG A 14 0.14 4.22 -4.78
C ARG A 14 0.67 4.05 -3.35
N GLN A 15 -0.19 3.78 -2.38
CA GLN A 15 0.24 3.45 -1.01
C GLN A 15 1.04 2.14 -0.95
N GLN A 16 0.71 1.15 -1.79
CA GLN A 16 1.49 -0.08 -1.90
C GLN A 16 2.86 0.17 -2.52
N GLU A 17 2.94 0.99 -3.58
CA GLU A 17 4.21 1.40 -4.19
C GLU A 17 5.11 2.16 -3.19
N ILE A 18 4.54 3.08 -2.41
CA ILE A 18 5.28 3.81 -1.37
C ILE A 18 5.79 2.84 -0.30
N ARG A 19 4.96 1.91 0.18
CA ARG A 19 5.39 0.91 1.17
C ARG A 19 6.46 -0.02 0.63
N ALA A 20 6.38 -0.43 -0.63
CA ALA A 20 7.40 -1.24 -1.28
C ALA A 20 8.72 -0.46 -1.44
N TRP A 21 8.64 0.81 -1.85
CA TRP A 21 9.79 1.71 -1.90
C TRP A 21 10.41 1.88 -0.51
N GLU A 22 9.61 2.14 0.51
CA GLU A 22 10.07 2.24 1.90
C GLU A 22 10.76 0.93 2.30
N ALA A 23 10.12 -0.23 2.14
CA ALA A 23 10.70 -1.53 2.49
C ALA A 23 12.05 -1.81 1.80
N LEU A 24 12.16 -1.49 0.50
CA LEU A 24 13.41 -1.65 -0.25
C LEU A 24 14.48 -0.63 0.15
N ASN A 25 14.09 0.50 0.75
CA ASN A 25 14.96 1.64 0.98
C ASN A 25 15.16 2.00 2.47
N VAL A 26 14.55 1.26 3.42
CA VAL A 26 14.70 1.43 4.89
C VAL A 26 16.16 1.28 5.33
N GLY A 27 17.00 0.57 4.55
CA GLY A 27 18.41 0.40 4.86
C GLY A 27 19.34 1.44 4.23
N GLY A 28 19.07 1.89 3.01
CA GLY A 28 20.07 2.53 2.15
C GLY A 28 21.43 1.80 2.15
N TYR A 29 22.47 2.45 1.63
CA TYR A 29 23.86 2.04 1.85
C TYR A 29 24.40 2.57 3.19
N ARG A 30 23.53 2.66 4.21
CA ARG A 30 23.86 3.22 5.53
C ARG A 30 24.95 2.40 6.24
N PHE A 31 25.11 1.14 5.85
CA PHE A 31 26.21 0.26 6.28
C PHE A 31 27.43 0.27 5.34
N ALA A 32 27.35 0.82 4.13
CA ALA A 32 28.52 0.90 3.23
C ALA A 32 29.60 1.83 3.77
N LYS A 33 29.23 2.95 4.40
CA LYS A 33 30.19 3.86 5.08
C LYS A 33 30.92 3.19 6.24
N PRO A 34 30.24 2.69 7.29
CA PRO A 34 30.93 2.04 8.39
C PRO A 34 31.61 0.74 7.94
N GLY A 35 31.02 0.00 7.00
CA GLY A 35 31.60 -1.22 6.42
C GLY A 35 32.92 -0.98 5.69
N ALA A 36 33.00 0.08 4.87
CA ALA A 36 34.23 0.47 4.18
C ALA A 36 35.31 0.93 5.18
N ILE A 37 34.94 1.72 6.19
CA ILE A 37 35.86 2.20 7.23
C ILE A 37 36.41 1.04 8.08
N ILE A 38 35.53 0.18 8.61
CA ILE A 38 35.92 -0.98 9.42
C ILE A 38 36.72 -1.97 8.58
N GLY A 39 36.28 -2.26 7.35
CA GLY A 39 36.99 -3.13 6.43
C GLY A 39 38.41 -2.66 6.11
N SER A 40 38.58 -1.35 5.86
CA SER A 40 39.90 -0.76 5.61
C SER A 40 40.82 -0.89 6.84
N LEU A 41 40.28 -0.73 8.05
CA LEU A 41 41.04 -0.88 9.29
C LEU A 41 41.49 -2.33 9.51
N VAL A 42 40.59 -3.31 9.27
CA VAL A 42 40.92 -4.73 9.42
C VAL A 42 41.91 -5.19 8.34
N CYS A 43 41.78 -4.71 7.09
CA CYS A 43 42.76 -4.98 6.04
C CYS A 43 44.15 -4.43 6.40
N GLY A 44 44.23 -3.21 6.93
CA GLY A 44 45.49 -2.62 7.40
C GLY A 44 46.14 -3.44 8.52
N ALA A 45 45.36 -3.91 9.50
CA ALA A 45 45.85 -4.75 10.59
C ALA A 45 46.38 -6.11 10.10
N LEU A 46 45.71 -6.72 9.11
CA LEU A 46 46.14 -7.99 8.51
C LEU A 46 47.44 -7.86 7.72
N VAL A 47 47.62 -6.76 6.97
CA VAL A 47 48.89 -6.49 6.29
C VAL A 47 50.03 -6.36 7.29
N VAL A 48 49.81 -5.67 8.42
CA VAL A 48 50.81 -5.57 9.49
C VAL A 48 51.17 -6.96 10.03
N LEU A 49 50.18 -7.81 10.31
CA LEU A 49 50.40 -9.18 10.78
C LEU A 49 51.23 -10.03 9.80
N VAL A 50 50.94 -9.93 8.50
CA VAL A 50 51.69 -10.68 7.46
C VAL A 50 53.12 -10.15 7.27
N VAL A 51 53.34 -8.83 7.41
CA VAL A 51 54.66 -8.20 7.24
C VAL A 51 55.53 -8.34 8.49
N THR A 52 54.93 -8.47 9.68
CA THR A 52 55.67 -8.88 10.88
C THR A 52 56.14 -10.32 10.77
N PRO A 53 57.38 -10.67 11.17
CA PRO A 53 57.93 -12.01 10.98
C PRO A 53 57.21 -13.01 11.90
N ILE A 54 56.15 -13.63 11.38
CA ILE A 54 55.45 -14.75 12.01
C ILE A 54 56.27 -16.03 11.76
N PRO A 55 56.49 -16.87 12.80
CA PRO A 55 57.23 -18.11 12.62
C PRO A 55 56.51 -19.06 11.64
N PRO A 56 57.24 -19.70 10.70
CA PRO A 56 56.68 -20.42 9.56
C PRO A 56 55.87 -21.70 9.90
N ASN A 57 55.66 -22.00 11.17
CA ASN A 57 54.91 -23.15 11.68
C ASN A 57 53.67 -22.75 12.50
N TRP A 58 53.19 -21.51 12.39
CA TRP A 58 52.06 -21.02 13.17
C TRP A 58 50.75 -21.65 12.69
N PRO A 59 49.98 -22.35 13.56
CA PRO A 59 48.81 -23.12 13.15
C PRO A 59 47.64 -22.27 12.60
N TRP A 60 47.69 -20.95 12.79
CA TRP A 60 46.66 -20.02 12.34
C TRP A 60 46.93 -19.37 10.98
N ASP A 61 48.06 -19.66 10.33
CA ASP A 61 48.46 -19.02 9.07
C ASP A 61 47.40 -19.19 7.95
N ILE A 62 46.90 -20.42 7.79
CA ILE A 62 45.84 -20.74 6.82
C ILE A 62 44.51 -20.03 7.18
N PRO A 63 43.97 -20.13 8.42
CA PRO A 63 42.80 -19.35 8.84
C PRO A 63 42.94 -17.83 8.69
N THR A 64 44.10 -17.23 8.99
CA THR A 64 44.31 -15.79 8.87
C THR A 64 44.35 -15.33 7.42
N MET A 65 44.94 -16.12 6.53
CA MET A 65 44.92 -15.86 5.09
C MET A 65 43.49 -15.90 4.53
N ILE A 66 42.69 -16.89 4.94
CA ILE A 66 41.27 -16.98 4.55
C ILE A 66 40.49 -15.75 5.02
N LEU A 67 40.63 -15.39 6.31
CA LEU A 67 39.99 -14.20 6.87
C LEU A 67 40.41 -12.93 6.12
N ALA A 68 41.68 -12.81 5.75
CA ALA A 68 42.20 -11.65 5.04
C ALA A 68 41.59 -11.49 3.65
N VAL A 69 41.46 -12.58 2.89
CA VAL A 69 40.81 -12.55 1.58
C VAL A 69 39.35 -12.13 1.70
N PHE A 70 38.57 -12.71 2.63
CA PHE A 70 37.18 -12.33 2.82
C PHE A 70 37.02 -10.87 3.27
N THR A 71 37.90 -10.40 4.15
CA THR A 71 37.90 -9.00 4.61
C THR A 71 38.24 -8.05 3.47
N ALA A 72 39.23 -8.38 2.64
CA ALA A 72 39.60 -7.57 1.47
C ALA A 72 38.45 -7.49 0.46
N VAL A 73 37.81 -8.62 0.13
CA VAL A 73 36.65 -8.66 -0.78
C VAL A 73 35.48 -7.85 -0.22
N ALA A 74 35.16 -8.00 1.07
CA ALA A 74 34.11 -7.23 1.72
C ALA A 74 34.43 -5.72 1.71
N THR A 75 35.67 -5.35 1.98
CA THR A 75 36.12 -3.95 1.98
C THR A 75 36.03 -3.33 0.60
N VAL A 76 36.53 -4.00 -0.44
CA VAL A 76 36.43 -3.53 -1.83
C VAL A 76 34.97 -3.36 -2.22
N THR A 77 34.12 -4.34 -1.89
CA THR A 77 32.68 -4.27 -2.18
C THR A 77 32.03 -3.08 -1.46
N CYS A 78 32.30 -2.88 -0.17
CA CYS A 78 31.77 -1.74 0.58
C CYS A 78 32.30 -0.39 0.05
N CYS A 79 33.56 -0.31 -0.35
CA CYS A 79 34.14 0.89 -0.97
C CYS A 79 33.49 1.20 -2.31
N LEU A 80 33.32 0.20 -3.19
CA LEU A 80 32.64 0.38 -4.48
C LEU A 80 31.20 0.87 -4.28
N LEU A 81 30.45 0.25 -3.37
CA LEU A 81 29.08 0.67 -3.04
C LEU A 81 29.03 2.08 -2.42
N TRP A 82 30.06 2.47 -1.67
CA TRP A 82 30.19 3.83 -1.12
C TRP A 82 30.48 4.86 -2.22
N PHE A 83 31.37 4.55 -3.16
CA PHE A 83 31.74 5.44 -4.26
C PHE A 83 30.66 5.54 -5.34
N ASP A 84 29.99 4.43 -5.68
CA ASP A 84 28.90 4.43 -6.66
C ASP A 84 27.71 5.28 -6.21
N ASN A 85 27.54 5.45 -4.88
CA ASN A 85 26.48 6.23 -4.25
C ASN A 85 25.15 6.17 -5.03
N PRO A 86 24.62 4.96 -5.29
CA PRO A 86 23.46 4.81 -6.15
C PRO A 86 22.29 5.51 -5.46
N HIS A 87 21.85 6.61 -6.06
CA HIS A 87 20.74 7.37 -5.54
C HIS A 87 19.52 6.49 -5.66
N PRO A 88 18.80 6.21 -4.55
CA PRO A 88 17.58 5.45 -4.67
C PRO A 88 16.63 6.19 -5.61
N PRO A 89 15.81 5.44 -6.38
CA PRO A 89 14.82 6.06 -7.24
C PRO A 89 13.94 7.00 -6.40
N ALA A 90 13.47 8.09 -7.01
CA ALA A 90 12.66 9.06 -6.30
C ALA A 90 11.45 8.38 -5.62
N ARG A 91 11.17 8.77 -4.38
CA ARG A 91 9.99 8.28 -3.66
C ARG A 91 8.74 8.68 -4.45
N PRO A 92 7.80 7.75 -4.72
CA PRO A 92 6.53 8.10 -5.35
C PRO A 92 5.75 9.11 -4.51
N GLU A 93 5.15 10.12 -5.16
CA GLU A 93 4.32 11.10 -4.48
C GLU A 93 2.99 10.47 -4.01
N PRO A 94 2.54 10.79 -2.78
CA PRO A 94 1.26 10.31 -2.28
C PRO A 94 0.10 10.93 -3.08
N LEU A 95 -0.88 10.11 -3.42
CA LEU A 95 -2.15 10.59 -3.96
C LEU A 95 -3.09 10.91 -2.79
N ALA A 96 -3.74 12.08 -2.85
CA ALA A 96 -4.70 12.53 -1.85
C ALA A 96 -6.14 12.43 -2.35
N ILE A 97 -7.07 12.21 -1.42
CA ILE A 97 -8.49 12.37 -1.68
C ILE A 97 -8.77 13.87 -1.70
N VAL A 98 -9.06 14.41 -2.88
CA VAL A 98 -9.41 15.82 -3.07
C VAL A 98 -10.93 15.93 -3.16
N PRO A 99 -11.58 16.81 -2.38
CA PRO A 99 -13.01 17.02 -2.47
C PRO A 99 -13.39 17.53 -3.87
N PHE A 100 -14.52 17.07 -4.39
CA PHE A 100 -15.10 17.63 -5.60
C PHE A 100 -15.50 19.09 -5.39
N SER A 101 -15.32 19.94 -6.39
CA SER A 101 -15.93 21.27 -6.36
C SER A 101 -17.45 21.15 -6.33
N ARG A 102 -18.13 22.20 -5.88
CA ARG A 102 -19.60 22.23 -5.83
C ARG A 102 -20.23 21.93 -7.20
N ALA A 103 -19.67 22.47 -8.28
CA ALA A 103 -20.20 22.28 -9.63
C ALA A 103 -20.04 20.83 -10.11
N GLU A 104 -18.88 20.21 -9.85
CA GLU A 104 -18.64 18.80 -10.15
C GLU A 104 -19.55 17.88 -9.36
N ASN A 105 -19.72 18.16 -8.07
CA ASN A 105 -20.60 17.38 -7.19
C ASN A 105 -22.05 17.43 -7.70
N LEU A 106 -22.59 18.61 -8.01
CA LEU A 106 -23.94 18.76 -8.56
C LEU A 106 -24.13 18.02 -9.89
N ARG A 107 -23.13 18.06 -10.77
CA ARG A 107 -23.16 17.29 -12.02
C ARG A 107 -23.16 15.78 -11.75
N LEU A 108 -22.28 15.30 -10.87
CA LEU A 108 -22.20 13.88 -10.52
C LEU A 108 -23.50 13.39 -9.87
N MET A 109 -24.12 14.19 -9.01
CA MET A 109 -25.44 13.87 -8.43
C MET A 109 -26.54 13.82 -9.49
N ALA A 110 -26.51 14.72 -10.48
CA ALA A 110 -27.49 14.72 -11.58
C ALA A 110 -27.31 13.54 -12.54
N ASP A 111 -26.07 13.06 -12.71
CA ASP A 111 -25.75 11.91 -13.57
C ASP A 111 -26.06 10.55 -12.90
N GLN A 112 -26.38 10.53 -11.60
CA GLN A 112 -26.74 9.29 -10.90
C GLN A 112 -28.11 8.78 -11.34
N ALA A 113 -28.17 7.49 -11.70
CA ALA A 113 -29.43 6.81 -11.93
C ALA A 113 -30.27 6.85 -10.66
N THR A 114 -31.59 7.04 -10.80
CA THR A 114 -32.51 6.99 -9.67
C THR A 114 -32.46 5.61 -9.03
N GLU A 115 -31.97 5.52 -7.80
CA GLU A 115 -31.97 4.29 -7.02
C GLU A 115 -33.32 4.09 -6.34
N PRO A 116 -33.92 2.89 -6.42
CA PRO A 116 -35.15 2.61 -5.70
C PRO A 116 -34.87 2.52 -4.20
N TYR A 117 -35.69 3.21 -3.40
CA TYR A 117 -35.64 3.08 -1.95
C TYR A 117 -36.04 1.66 -1.53
N ARG A 118 -35.33 1.11 -0.53
CA ARG A 118 -35.61 -0.20 0.04
C ARG A 118 -35.57 -0.13 1.56
N ALA A 119 -36.38 -0.94 2.23
CA ALA A 119 -36.17 -1.20 3.65
C ALA A 119 -36.42 -2.67 4.00
N VAL A 120 -35.73 -3.11 5.05
CA VAL A 120 -35.86 -4.46 5.59
C VAL A 120 -37.15 -4.56 6.40
N CYS A 121 -38.03 -5.49 6.04
CA CYS A 121 -39.22 -5.81 6.80
C CYS A 121 -39.75 -7.20 6.44
N ALA A 122 -40.64 -7.75 7.29
CA ALA A 122 -41.38 -8.95 6.97
C ALA A 122 -42.50 -8.64 5.95
N CYS A 123 -42.61 -9.45 4.90
CA CYS A 123 -43.71 -9.38 3.96
C CYS A 123 -44.99 -9.92 4.61
N PRO A 124 -46.09 -9.15 4.63
CA PRO A 124 -47.36 -9.63 5.20
C PRO A 124 -48.02 -10.75 4.40
N GLY A 125 -47.58 -10.98 3.16
CA GLY A 125 -48.08 -12.05 2.29
C GLY A 125 -47.39 -13.38 2.50
N CYS A 126 -46.07 -13.42 2.31
CA CYS A 126 -45.28 -14.66 2.35
C CYS A 126 -44.38 -14.82 3.58
N GLY A 127 -44.33 -13.82 4.47
CA GLY A 127 -43.47 -13.84 5.65
C GLY A 127 -41.98 -13.56 5.38
N ASP A 128 -41.57 -13.34 4.13
CA ASP A 128 -40.18 -13.07 3.78
C ASP A 128 -39.62 -11.81 4.46
N ASN A 129 -38.47 -11.93 5.10
CA ASN A 129 -37.82 -10.84 5.82
C ASN A 129 -36.54 -10.40 5.10
N SER A 130 -36.71 -9.50 4.14
CA SER A 130 -35.64 -9.01 3.27
C SER A 130 -35.83 -7.54 2.91
N ALA A 131 -34.94 -6.99 2.07
CA ALA A 131 -34.99 -5.61 1.60
C ALA A 131 -36.03 -5.44 0.49
N HIS A 132 -37.21 -4.96 0.86
CA HIS A 132 -38.33 -4.73 -0.04
C HIS A 132 -38.31 -3.33 -0.63
N LEU A 133 -38.80 -3.18 -1.86
CA LEU A 133 -38.90 -1.89 -2.54
C LEU A 133 -39.91 -1.00 -1.83
N ILE A 134 -39.61 0.30 -1.77
CA ILE A 134 -40.44 1.33 -1.17
C ILE A 134 -40.56 2.49 -2.14
N ARG A 135 -41.77 3.00 -2.29
CA ARG A 135 -42.04 4.25 -2.98
C ARG A 135 -43.06 5.06 -2.20
N GLY A 136 -43.09 6.37 -2.45
CA GLY A 136 -44.18 7.21 -1.95
C GLY A 136 -45.52 6.77 -2.53
N ALA A 137 -46.58 6.99 -1.77
CA ALA A 137 -47.93 6.78 -2.27
C ALA A 137 -48.28 7.78 -3.39
N THR A 138 -49.01 7.32 -4.39
CA THR A 138 -49.54 8.10 -5.51
C THR A 138 -50.99 8.50 -5.26
N ARG A 139 -51.57 9.33 -6.14
CA ARG A 139 -52.94 9.84 -5.97
C ARG A 139 -54.01 8.74 -6.03
N ASP A 140 -53.72 7.62 -6.68
CA ASP A 140 -54.68 6.54 -6.89
C ASP A 140 -54.68 5.51 -5.75
N GLU A 141 -53.89 5.76 -4.69
CA GLU A 141 -53.68 4.87 -3.55
C GLU A 141 -54.42 5.34 -2.30
N PRO A 142 -54.54 4.49 -1.26
CA PRO A 142 -55.27 4.86 -0.06
C PRO A 142 -54.71 6.16 0.55
N GLY A 143 -55.58 7.14 0.81
CA GLY A 143 -55.16 8.47 1.26
C GLY A 143 -54.46 8.53 2.63
N TRP A 144 -54.46 7.43 3.38
CA TRP A 144 -53.69 7.26 4.61
C TRP A 144 -52.28 6.69 4.39
N ALA A 145 -51.99 6.16 3.21
CA ALA A 145 -50.71 5.55 2.90
C ALA A 145 -49.65 6.64 2.69
N MET A 146 -48.56 6.60 3.44
CA MET A 146 -47.38 7.42 3.14
C MET A 146 -46.45 6.72 2.17
N VAL A 147 -46.38 5.38 2.25
CA VAL A 147 -45.54 4.56 1.38
C VAL A 147 -46.24 3.31 0.89
N ILE A 148 -45.87 2.88 -0.31
CA ILE A 148 -46.19 1.55 -0.84
C ILE A 148 -44.93 0.73 -0.88
N ARG A 149 -45.04 -0.50 -0.35
CA ARG A 149 -43.98 -1.49 -0.39
C ARG A 149 -44.28 -2.55 -1.42
N ARG A 150 -43.26 -3.15 -2.03
CA ARG A 150 -43.38 -4.33 -2.90
C ARG A 150 -42.39 -5.41 -2.49
N CYS A 151 -42.91 -6.62 -2.29
CA CYS A 151 -42.11 -7.77 -1.92
C CYS A 151 -41.24 -8.21 -3.10
N ALA A 152 -39.93 -8.43 -2.90
CA ALA A 152 -39.06 -8.95 -3.96
C ALA A 152 -39.28 -10.45 -4.25
N VAL A 153 -39.93 -11.18 -3.34
CA VAL A 153 -40.15 -12.63 -3.43
C VAL A 153 -41.53 -12.98 -4.00
N CYS A 154 -42.60 -12.48 -3.37
CA CYS A 154 -43.97 -12.79 -3.80
C CYS A 154 -44.64 -11.66 -4.59
N GLU A 155 -43.90 -10.58 -4.88
CA GLU A 155 -44.35 -9.40 -5.64
C GLU A 155 -45.55 -8.65 -5.07
N ARG A 156 -46.06 -9.05 -3.90
CA ARG A 156 -47.19 -8.40 -3.24
C ARG A 156 -46.84 -6.96 -2.88
N GLU A 157 -47.76 -6.06 -3.21
CA GLU A 157 -47.74 -4.68 -2.72
C GLU A 157 -48.58 -4.52 -1.46
N TRP A 158 -48.15 -3.62 -0.57
CA TRP A 158 -48.96 -3.22 0.58
C TRP A 158 -48.68 -1.76 0.97
N ALA A 159 -49.74 -1.12 1.45
CA ALA A 159 -49.71 0.26 1.92
C ALA A 159 -49.30 0.33 3.40
N GLN A 160 -48.56 1.37 3.76
CA GLN A 160 -48.16 1.69 5.13
C GLN A 160 -48.32 3.20 5.38
N ALA A 161 -48.85 3.53 6.56
CA ALA A 161 -48.76 4.88 7.13
C ALA A 161 -47.33 5.09 7.62
#